data_AF-A0A8E0RRH2-F1
#
_entry.id   AF-A0A8E0RRH2-F1
#
_cell.length_a   1.000
_cell.length_b   1.000
_cell.length_c   1.000
_cell.angle_alpha   90.00
_cell.angle_beta   90.00
_cell.angle_gamma   90.00
#
_symmetry.space_group_name_H-M   'P 1'
#
loop_
_entity.id
_entity.type
_entity.pdbx_description
1 polymer ?
#
loop_
_entity_poly.entity_id
_entity_poly.type
_entity_poly.pdbx_seq_one_letter_code
_entity_poly.pdbx_strand_id
1 'polypeptide(L)'
;MSSDDIFNDFGHSDSSVVANPTDVLDFLSRLDKENELTDPPKELGSSINEETSEGEPVNEDAPSLTPSTTNVVVMASIRCRLRLKEIARPSMNVEYKALQNHLVMFSRSPYKVATTLSSGNI
;
A
#
# COMPACT_ATOMS: atom_id res chain seq x y z
N MET A 1 44.63 -25.42 46.93
CA MET A 1 44.77 -26.16 45.66
C MET A 1 43.64 -25.62 44.79
N SER A 2 43.88 -24.63 43.90
CA SER A 2 44.40 -24.77 42.51
C SER A 2 43.52 -25.73 41.70
N SER A 3 42.97 -25.48 40.52
CA SER A 3 43.16 -24.51 39.41
C SER A 3 41.95 -24.71 38.43
N ASP A 4 41.30 -23.67 37.88
CA ASP A 4 41.46 -23.05 36.54
C ASP A 4 40.56 -23.63 35.41
N ASP A 5 40.30 -22.77 34.40
CA ASP A 5 39.67 -22.92 33.05
C ASP A 5 38.14 -22.73 32.95
N ILE A 6 37.57 -21.58 32.56
CA ILE A 6 37.53 -20.85 31.26
C ILE A 6 36.88 -21.65 30.11
N PHE A 7 35.69 -21.24 29.63
CA PHE A 7 35.33 -21.10 28.19
C PHE A 7 33.93 -20.44 27.99
N ASN A 8 33.97 -19.23 27.41
CA ASN A 8 33.07 -18.53 26.46
C ASN A 8 31.52 -18.63 26.48
N ASP A 9 30.94 -17.42 26.51
CA ASP A 9 30.08 -16.84 25.46
C ASP A 9 28.88 -17.66 24.95
N PHE A 10 27.69 -17.29 25.42
CA PHE A 10 26.48 -17.36 24.61
C PHE A 10 25.64 -16.11 24.87
N GLY A 11 25.67 -15.20 23.89
CA GLY A 11 24.76 -14.08 23.81
C GLY A 11 23.30 -14.55 23.82
N HIS A 12 22.51 -13.98 24.71
CA HIS A 12 21.06 -14.04 24.62
C HIS A 12 20.59 -13.01 23.57
N SER A 13 20.67 -13.40 22.31
CA SER A 13 19.89 -12.80 21.23
C SER A 13 18.86 -13.83 20.81
N ASP A 14 17.62 -13.62 21.25
CA ASP A 14 16.38 -14.04 20.58
C ASP A 14 15.20 -13.46 21.35
N SER A 15 14.99 -12.14 21.20
CA SER A 15 13.71 -11.53 21.56
C SER A 15 12.82 -11.57 20.33
N SER A 16 11.88 -12.50 20.34
CA SER A 16 10.82 -12.66 19.37
C SER A 16 10.08 -11.33 19.16
N VAL A 17 10.25 -10.72 17.99
CA VAL A 17 9.35 -9.67 17.50
C VAL A 17 8.02 -10.33 17.15
N VAL A 18 7.19 -10.54 18.17
CA VAL A 18 5.76 -10.77 17.98
C VAL A 18 5.19 -9.40 17.64
N ALA A 19 5.14 -9.07 16.34
CA ALA A 19 4.50 -7.86 15.85
C ALA A 19 3.00 -7.97 16.17
N ASN A 20 2.58 -7.35 17.27
CA ASN A 20 1.19 -7.28 17.64
C ASN A 20 0.49 -6.36 16.62
N PRO A 21 -0.60 -6.78 15.95
CA PRO A 21 -1.28 -5.96 14.93
C PRO A 21 -1.76 -4.60 15.47
N THR A 22 -1.90 -4.49 16.80
CA THR A 22 -2.24 -3.26 17.51
C THR A 22 -1.13 -2.21 17.43
N ASP A 23 0.14 -2.61 17.42
CA ASP A 23 1.28 -1.68 17.42
C ASP A 23 1.42 -0.97 16.07
N VAL A 24 1.06 -1.66 14.98
CA VAL A 24 1.04 -1.10 13.62
C VAL A 24 -0.08 -0.07 13.47
N LEU A 25 -1.24 -0.30 14.09
CA LEU A 25 -2.37 0.63 14.07
C LEU A 25 -2.12 1.87 14.93
N ASP A 26 -1.42 1.72 16.05
CA ASP A 26 -1.02 2.85 16.89
C ASP A 26 -0.01 3.76 16.17
N PHE A 27 0.93 3.18 15.41
CA PHE A 27 1.88 3.94 14.60
C PHE A 27 1.19 4.80 13.53
N LEU A 28 0.23 4.23 12.78
CA LEU A 28 -0.52 4.98 11.76
C LEU A 28 -1.39 6.10 12.37
N SER A 29 -1.91 5.87 13.58
CA SER A 29 -2.75 6.85 14.29
C SER A 29 -1.96 8.05 14.83
N ARG A 30 -0.64 7.92 15.01
CA ARG A 30 0.25 9.01 15.44
C ARG A 30 0.64 9.92 14.28
N LEU A 31 0.78 9.38 13.07
CA LEU A 31 1.12 10.14 11.86
C LEU A 31 0.03 11.14 11.46
N ASP A 32 -1.24 10.81 11.71
CA ASP A 32 -2.38 11.71 11.42
C ASP A 32 -2.50 12.88 12.41
N LYS A 33 -1.81 12.84 13.56
CA LYS A 33 -1.97 13.82 14.65
C LYS A 33 -0.92 14.94 14.65
N GLU A 34 0.12 14.86 13.83
CA GLU A 34 1.15 15.92 13.75
C GLU A 34 0.87 17.01 12.70
N ASN A 35 -0.30 17.00 12.04
CA ASN A 35 -0.63 17.98 11.00
C ASN A 35 -1.70 19.03 11.40
N GLU A 36 -1.90 19.32 12.69
CA GLU A 36 -2.87 20.36 13.08
C GLU A 36 -2.31 21.34 14.14
N LEU A 37 -2.45 22.64 13.84
CA LEU A 37 -2.08 23.88 14.56
C LEU A 37 -0.63 24.38 14.35
N THR A 38 -0.35 25.48 13.64
CA THR A 38 -0.84 26.86 13.93
C THR A 38 -0.59 27.87 12.77
N ASP A 39 -1.67 28.50 12.27
CA ASP A 39 -1.93 29.87 11.71
C ASP A 39 -0.96 30.68 10.77
N PRO A 40 -1.48 31.68 9.99
CA PRO A 40 -1.19 31.85 8.56
C PRO A 40 -0.40 33.13 8.18
N PRO A 41 0.12 33.25 6.95
CA PRO A 41 0.45 34.55 6.37
C PRO A 41 -0.51 34.94 5.24
N LYS A 42 -1.22 36.04 5.51
CA LYS A 42 -1.84 37.05 4.63
C LYS A 42 -1.46 37.00 3.14
N GLU A 43 -2.46 37.08 2.28
CA GLU A 43 -2.30 37.50 0.89
C GLU A 43 -1.87 38.97 0.80
N LEU A 44 -0.82 39.27 0.02
CA LEU A 44 -0.66 40.54 -0.67
C LEU A 44 0.31 40.41 -1.85
N GLY A 45 -0.19 40.64 -3.06
CA GLY A 45 0.53 41.43 -4.06
C GLY A 45 1.43 40.68 -5.05
N SER A 46 0.93 40.56 -6.27
CA SER A 46 1.69 40.52 -7.53
C SER A 46 2.94 41.41 -7.49
N SER A 47 4.11 40.85 -7.79
CA SER A 47 5.19 41.51 -8.53
C SER A 47 6.14 40.47 -9.10
N ILE A 48 6.06 40.27 -10.40
CA ILE A 48 7.13 39.69 -11.23
C ILE A 48 8.36 40.56 -11.02
N ASN A 49 9.52 39.97 -10.71
CA ASN A 49 10.83 40.52 -11.03
C ASN A 49 11.84 39.35 -11.11
N GLU A 50 12.32 39.12 -12.33
CA GLU A 50 13.51 38.35 -12.65
C GLU A 50 14.74 39.13 -12.17
N GLU A 51 15.70 38.47 -11.49
CA GLU A 51 17.14 38.60 -11.74
C GLU A 51 17.97 37.67 -10.82
N THR A 52 18.55 36.66 -11.47
CA THR A 52 19.91 36.10 -11.32
C THR A 52 20.61 36.11 -9.95
N SER A 53 20.91 34.90 -9.43
CA SER A 53 22.13 34.65 -8.66
C SER A 53 22.69 33.27 -8.99
N GLU A 54 23.99 33.26 -9.20
CA GLU A 54 24.82 32.18 -9.73
C GLU A 54 24.96 30.98 -8.78
N GLY A 55 25.11 29.80 -9.38
CA GLY A 55 26.15 28.85 -8.97
C GLY A 55 25.94 28.04 -7.69
N GLU A 56 25.04 27.07 -7.74
CA GLU A 56 25.19 25.85 -6.93
C GLU A 56 25.36 24.68 -7.91
N PRO A 57 26.42 23.85 -7.82
CA PRO A 57 26.48 22.62 -8.60
C PRO A 57 25.38 21.70 -8.06
N VAL A 58 24.20 21.78 -8.66
CA VAL A 58 23.19 20.73 -8.54
C VAL A 58 23.89 19.46 -8.99
N ASN A 59 24.13 18.54 -8.05
CA ASN A 59 24.67 17.22 -8.35
C ASN A 59 23.82 16.59 -9.47
N GLU A 60 24.32 16.57 -10.71
CA GLU A 60 23.60 16.04 -11.87
C GLU A 60 23.60 14.50 -11.93
N ASP A 61 23.98 13.81 -10.86
CA ASP A 61 24.10 12.35 -10.83
C ASP A 61 23.23 11.68 -9.75
N ALA A 62 22.07 12.25 -9.43
CA ALA A 62 21.02 11.46 -8.81
C ALA A 62 20.39 10.57 -9.90
N PRO A 63 20.45 9.23 -9.81
CA PRO A 63 19.84 8.36 -10.81
C PRO A 63 18.34 8.67 -10.90
N SER A 64 17.89 9.12 -12.06
CA SER A 64 16.49 9.39 -12.35
C SER A 64 15.73 8.06 -12.50
N LEU A 65 15.31 7.49 -11.37
CA LEU A 65 14.52 6.27 -11.35
C LEU A 65 13.05 6.60 -11.65
N THR A 66 12.58 6.23 -12.83
CA THR A 66 11.14 6.26 -13.13
C THR A 66 10.45 5.01 -12.57
N PRO A 67 9.55 5.13 -11.59
CA PRO A 67 8.82 3.97 -11.07
C PRO A 67 7.87 3.41 -12.14
N SER A 68 7.80 2.08 -12.24
CA SER A 68 6.86 1.37 -13.12
C SER A 68 5.70 0.78 -12.30
N THR A 69 4.48 0.86 -12.84
CA THR A 69 3.30 0.27 -12.21
C THR A 69 3.02 -1.11 -12.78
N THR A 70 3.20 -2.14 -11.97
CA THR A 70 2.98 -3.53 -12.37
C THR A 70 1.51 -3.94 -12.29
N ASN A 71 0.81 -3.51 -11.23
CA ASN A 71 -0.57 -3.92 -10.95
C ASN A 71 -1.39 -2.73 -10.49
N VAL A 72 -2.67 -2.75 -10.84
CA VAL A 72 -3.66 -1.77 -10.39
C VAL A 72 -4.86 -2.54 -9.85
N VAL A 73 -5.31 -2.18 -8.65
CA VAL A 73 -6.53 -2.73 -8.04
C VAL A 73 -7.56 -1.63 -7.99
N VAL A 74 -8.78 -1.94 -8.45
CA VAL A 74 -9.91 -1.00 -8.48
C VAL A 74 -11.11 -1.68 -7.86
N MET A 75 -11.82 -0.93 -7.02
CA MET A 75 -13.10 -1.36 -6.46
C MET A 75 -14.23 -0.65 -7.19
N ALA A 76 -15.25 -1.39 -7.58
CA ALA A 76 -16.45 -0.84 -8.21
C ALA A 76 -17.72 -1.44 -7.59
N SER A 77 -18.86 -0.79 -7.83
CA SER A 77 -20.15 -1.33 -7.40
C SER A 77 -21.20 -1.08 -8.48
N ILE A 78 -21.88 -2.15 -8.88
CA ILE A 78 -23.00 -2.10 -9.83
C ILE A 78 -24.30 -1.67 -9.12
N ARG A 79 -24.28 -1.53 -7.77
CA ARG A 79 -25.42 -1.09 -6.95
C ARG A 79 -26.68 -1.95 -7.09
N CYS A 80 -26.53 -3.23 -7.42
CA CYS A 80 -27.61 -4.19 -7.48
C CYS A 80 -27.17 -5.57 -6.97
N ARG A 81 -28.13 -6.36 -6.47
CA ARG A 81 -27.84 -7.74 -6.05
C ARG A 81 -27.74 -8.65 -7.27
N LEU A 82 -26.75 -9.54 -7.25
CA LEU A 82 -26.45 -10.45 -8.34
C LEU A 82 -26.71 -11.91 -7.92
N ARG A 83 -27.33 -12.68 -8.81
CA ARG A 83 -27.50 -14.13 -8.65
C ARG A 83 -26.32 -14.86 -9.28
N LEU A 84 -25.23 -14.96 -8.53
CA LEU A 84 -23.95 -15.44 -9.04
C LEU A 84 -24.01 -16.85 -9.66
N LYS A 85 -24.83 -17.76 -9.10
CA LYS A 85 -25.05 -19.11 -9.66
C LYS A 85 -25.62 -19.11 -11.08
N GLU A 86 -26.48 -18.15 -11.40
CA GLU A 86 -27.12 -18.03 -12.73
C GLU A 86 -26.17 -17.38 -13.75
N ILE A 87 -25.24 -16.56 -13.27
CA ILE A 87 -24.23 -15.84 -14.05
C ILE A 87 -23.03 -16.75 -14.37
N ALA A 88 -22.72 -17.68 -13.46
CA ALA A 88 -21.62 -18.64 -13.59
C ALA A 88 -21.90 -19.72 -14.65
N ARG A 89 -21.89 -19.32 -15.92
CA ARG A 89 -22.13 -20.20 -17.05
C ARG A 89 -20.82 -20.78 -17.56
N PRO A 90 -20.77 -22.08 -17.94
CA PRO A 90 -19.55 -22.72 -18.44
C PRO A 90 -18.91 -22.07 -19.68
N SER A 91 -19.70 -21.33 -20.47
CA SER A 91 -19.23 -20.64 -21.67
C SER A 91 -18.49 -19.32 -21.39
N MET A 92 -18.48 -18.86 -20.14
CA MET A 92 -17.78 -17.66 -19.72
C MET A 92 -16.51 -18.05 -18.97
N ASN A 93 -15.44 -17.26 -19.08
CA ASN A 93 -14.22 -17.42 -18.28
C ASN A 93 -14.49 -16.98 -16.83
N VAL A 94 -15.37 -17.71 -16.14
CA VAL A 94 -15.85 -17.41 -14.79
C VAL A 94 -15.77 -18.65 -13.92
N GLU A 95 -15.38 -18.47 -12.66
CA GLU A 95 -15.39 -19.49 -11.63
C GLU A 95 -16.28 -19.03 -10.47
N TYR A 96 -17.30 -19.82 -10.14
CA TYR A 96 -18.14 -19.55 -8.99
C TYR A 96 -17.65 -20.32 -7.76
N LYS A 97 -17.25 -19.58 -6.72
CA LYS A 97 -16.81 -20.14 -5.45
C LYS A 97 -18.00 -20.25 -4.50
N ALA A 98 -18.61 -21.43 -4.45
CA ALA A 98 -19.86 -21.65 -3.71
C ALA A 98 -19.74 -21.42 -2.19
N LEU A 99 -18.60 -21.73 -1.58
CA LEU A 99 -18.37 -21.58 -0.14
C LEU A 99 -18.32 -20.10 0.28
N GLN A 100 -17.66 -19.26 -0.52
CA GLN A 100 -17.50 -17.83 -0.26
C GLN A 100 -18.57 -16.97 -0.93
N ASN A 101 -19.43 -17.56 -1.78
CA ASN A 101 -20.49 -16.89 -2.54
C ASN A 101 -19.98 -15.66 -3.33
N HIS A 102 -18.88 -15.84 -4.05
CA HIS A 102 -18.36 -14.86 -5.00
C HIS A 102 -18.05 -15.51 -6.35
N LEU A 103 -17.93 -14.66 -7.37
CA LEU A 103 -17.63 -15.07 -8.73
C LEU A 103 -16.30 -14.44 -9.15
N VAL A 104 -15.38 -15.26 -9.66
CA VAL A 104 -14.09 -14.80 -10.20
C VAL A 104 -14.20 -14.80 -11.72
N MET A 105 -13.95 -13.68 -12.37
CA MET A 105 -13.97 -13.53 -13.82
C MET A 105 -12.58 -13.19 -14.35
N PHE A 106 -12.22 -13.78 -15.49
CA PHE A 106 -10.92 -13.57 -16.14
C PHE A 106 -11.10 -12.94 -17.53
N SER A 107 -10.44 -11.81 -17.76
CA SER A 107 -10.27 -11.23 -19.10
C SER A 107 -8.82 -11.42 -19.56
N ARG A 108 -8.60 -11.77 -20.82
CA ARG A 108 -7.27 -12.05 -21.38
C ARG A 108 -6.63 -10.84 -22.06
N SER A 109 -7.38 -9.81 -22.41
CA SER A 109 -6.85 -8.63 -23.09
C SER A 109 -7.63 -7.37 -22.68
N PRO A 110 -7.05 -6.49 -21.85
CA PRO A 110 -5.86 -6.73 -21.02
C PRO A 110 -6.11 -7.85 -19.98
N TYR A 111 -5.03 -8.47 -19.47
CA TYR A 111 -5.16 -9.47 -18.41
C TYR A 111 -5.74 -8.84 -17.15
N LYS A 112 -6.94 -9.26 -16.77
CA LYS A 112 -7.66 -8.74 -15.60
C LYS A 112 -8.36 -9.89 -14.87
N VAL A 113 -8.37 -9.79 -13.55
CA VAL A 113 -9.12 -10.67 -12.66
C VAL A 113 -10.10 -9.80 -11.88
N ALA A 114 -11.37 -10.19 -11.85
CA ALA A 114 -12.41 -9.47 -11.13
C ALA A 114 -13.12 -10.43 -10.16
N THR A 115 -13.31 -9.99 -8.92
CA THR A 115 -14.01 -10.77 -7.88
C THR A 115 -15.34 -10.09 -7.58
N THR A 116 -16.43 -10.65 -8.09
CA THR A 116 -17.77 -10.10 -7.91
C THR A 116 -18.50 -10.75 -6.75
N LEU A 117 -19.00 -9.93 -5.83
CA LEU A 117 -19.85 -10.33 -4.73
C LEU A 117 -21.34 -10.29 -5.14
N SER A 118 -22.17 -11.09 -4.46
CA SER A 118 -23.63 -11.07 -4.68
C SER A 118 -24.28 -9.72 -4.32
N SER A 119 -23.59 -8.85 -3.59
CA SER A 119 -23.99 -7.46 -3.34
C SER A 119 -23.82 -6.52 -4.54
N GLY A 120 -23.13 -6.96 -5.59
CA GLY A 120 -22.80 -6.13 -6.76
C GLY A 120 -21.49 -5.35 -6.63
N ASN A 121 -20.74 -5.55 -5.55
CA ASN A 121 -19.37 -5.05 -5.43
C ASN A 121 -18.42 -5.93 -6.25
N ILE A 122 -17.46 -5.30 -6.91
CA ILE A 122 -16.44 -5.91 -7.78
C ILE A 122 -15.06 -5.43 -7.32
#